data_AF-A0A931I491-F1
#
_entry.id   AF-A0A931I491-F1
#
_cell.length_a   1.000
_cell.length_b   1.000
_cell.length_c   1.000
_cell.angle_alpha   90.00
_cell.angle_beta   90.00
_cell.angle_gamma   90.00
#
_symmetry.space_group_name_H-M   'P 1'
#
loop_
_entity.id
_entity.type
_entity.pdbx_description
1 polymer ?
#
loop_
_entity_poly.entity_id
_entity_poly.type
_entity_poly.pdbx_seq_one_letter_code
_entity_poly.pdbx_strand_id
1 'polypeptide(L)'
;MILTLEDMKKKFFNLIDGVESREQIAEFASLAMRAGDADNLFVQPEDFIKVWRCLGYLSGVDLEIERGVYLHSNYDFIEEMKTFGFIEDNHKLVKTRD
;
A
#
# COMPACT_ATOMS: atom_id res chain seq x y z
N MET A 1 -2.88 -4.68 16.98
CA MET A 1 -3.14 -4.92 15.53
C MET A 1 -2.14 -5.95 15.06
N ILE A 2 -2.55 -6.99 14.33
CA ILE A 2 -1.64 -7.99 13.76
C ILE A 2 -1.66 -7.81 12.24
N LEU A 3 -0.48 -7.71 11.60
CA LEU A 3 -0.35 -7.58 10.15
C LEU A 3 0.70 -8.55 9.60
N THR A 4 0.45 -8.99 8.37
CA THR A 4 1.35 -9.83 7.56
C THR A 4 1.71 -9.13 6.25
N LEU A 5 2.72 -9.66 5.53
CA LEU A 5 2.99 -9.19 4.16
C LEU A 5 1.82 -9.43 3.19
N GLU A 6 1.06 -10.50 3.39
CA GLU A 6 -0.10 -10.79 2.55
C GLU A 6 -1.21 -9.74 2.74
N ASP A 7 -1.37 -9.21 3.96
CA ASP A 7 -2.29 -8.09 4.21
C ASP A 7 -1.87 -6.84 3.43
N MET A 8 -0.56 -6.55 3.35
CA MET A 8 -0.03 -5.44 2.58
C MET A 8 -0.26 -5.65 1.08
N LYS A 9 0.05 -6.83 0.58
CA LYS A 9 -0.20 -7.21 -0.82
C LYS A 9 -1.68 -7.05 -1.18
N LYS A 10 -2.58 -7.50 -0.32
CA LYS A 10 -4.03 -7.34 -0.49
C LYS A 10 -4.44 -5.87 -0.54
N LYS A 11 -3.86 -5.01 0.29
CA LYS A 11 -4.13 -3.56 0.26
C LYS A 11 -3.77 -2.91 -1.07
N PHE A 12 -2.63 -3.28 -1.67
CA PHE A 12 -2.26 -2.82 -3.00
C PHE A 12 -3.24 -3.30 -4.09
N PHE A 13 -3.64 -4.58 -4.08
CA PHE A 13 -4.62 -5.05 -5.07
C PHE A 13 -5.98 -4.39 -4.90
N ASN A 14 -6.48 -4.27 -3.68
CA ASN A 14 -7.75 -3.58 -3.42
C ASN A 14 -7.73 -2.13 -3.88
N LEU A 15 -6.58 -1.45 -3.75
CA LEU A 15 -6.36 -0.09 -4.23
C LEU A 15 -6.41 -0.01 -5.76
N ILE A 16 -5.69 -0.92 -6.44
CA ILE A 16 -5.61 -0.96 -7.92
C ILE A 16 -6.98 -1.34 -8.53
N ASP A 17 -7.67 -2.31 -7.93
CA ASP A 17 -8.97 -2.80 -8.41
C ASP A 17 -10.13 -1.87 -8.03
N GLY A 18 -9.87 -0.80 -7.26
CA GLY A 18 -10.88 0.15 -6.79
C GLY A 18 -11.86 -0.42 -5.78
N VAL A 19 -11.51 -1.53 -5.11
CA VAL A 19 -12.30 -2.16 -4.04
C VAL A 19 -12.25 -1.32 -2.77
N GLU A 20 -11.10 -0.72 -2.48
CA GLU A 20 -10.91 0.25 -1.40
C GLU A 20 -10.41 1.58 -1.99
N SER A 21 -10.92 2.70 -1.49
CA SER A 21 -10.49 4.03 -1.93
C SER A 21 -9.10 4.36 -1.38
N ARG A 22 -8.43 5.35 -1.98
CA ARG A 22 -7.12 5.84 -1.52
C ARG A 22 -7.16 6.31 -0.07
N GLU A 23 -8.21 7.02 0.30
CA GLU A 23 -8.43 7.54 1.65
C GLU A 23 -8.61 6.40 2.65
N GLN A 24 -9.36 5.35 2.29
CA GLN A 24 -9.53 4.18 3.16
C GLN A 24 -8.19 3.45 3.38
N ILE A 25 -7.38 3.32 2.33
CA ILE A 25 -6.05 2.70 2.40
C ILE A 25 -5.08 3.56 3.22
N ALA A 26 -5.05 4.86 2.99
CA ALA A 26 -4.20 5.80 3.73
C ALA A 26 -4.58 5.89 5.20
N GLU A 27 -5.88 5.92 5.52
CA GLU A 27 -6.37 5.88 6.91
C GLU A 27 -5.96 4.58 7.61
N PHE A 28 -6.15 3.43 6.95
CA PHE A 28 -5.70 2.14 7.46
C PHE A 28 -4.20 2.16 7.76
N ALA A 29 -3.38 2.65 6.83
CA ALA A 29 -1.93 2.70 6.99
C ALA A 29 -1.53 3.63 8.14
N SER A 30 -2.14 4.80 8.24
CA SER A 30 -1.94 5.76 9.33
C SER A 30 -2.33 5.18 10.70
N LEU A 31 -3.43 4.42 10.79
CA LEU A 31 -3.83 3.72 12.01
C LEU A 31 -2.82 2.62 12.40
N ALA A 32 -2.32 1.87 11.42
CA ALA A 32 -1.33 0.83 11.65
C ALA A 32 0.02 1.41 12.11
N MET A 33 0.46 2.51 11.51
CA MET A 33 1.68 3.22 11.94
C MET A 33 1.54 3.75 13.36
N ARG A 34 0.41 4.38 13.72
CA ARG A 34 0.12 4.80 15.10
C ARG A 34 0.10 3.64 16.08
N ALA A 35 -0.40 2.47 15.67
CA ALA A 35 -0.32 1.27 16.48
C ALA A 35 1.15 0.81 16.67
N GLY A 36 1.99 0.95 15.64
CA GLY A 36 3.43 0.70 15.72
C GLY A 36 4.15 1.63 16.68
N ASP A 37 3.88 2.93 16.61
CA ASP A 37 4.45 3.93 17.52
C ASP A 37 4.07 3.69 19.00
N ALA A 38 2.96 2.99 19.23
CA ALA A 38 2.46 2.64 20.55
C ALA A 38 2.78 1.18 20.97
N ASP A 39 3.70 0.49 20.27
CA ASP A 39 4.07 -0.92 20.50
C ASP A 39 2.88 -1.90 20.45
N ASN A 40 1.82 -1.54 19.74
CA ASN A 40 0.59 -2.30 19.59
C ASN A 40 0.43 -2.90 18.18
N LEU A 41 1.47 -2.87 17.35
CA LEU A 41 1.53 -3.53 16.05
C LEU A 41 2.39 -4.79 16.13
N PHE A 42 1.79 -5.93 15.79
CA PHE A 42 2.45 -7.23 15.78
C PHE A 42 2.67 -7.67 14.33
N VAL A 43 3.93 -7.88 13.97
CA VAL A 43 4.39 -8.37 12.67
C VAL A 43 5.48 -9.42 12.93
N GLN A 44 5.62 -10.39 12.03
CA GLN A 44 6.76 -11.31 12.11
C GLN A 44 8.08 -10.52 12.00
N PRO A 45 9.10 -10.81 12.84
CA PRO A 45 10.35 -10.03 12.85
C PRO A 45 11.03 -9.92 11.49
N GLU A 46 11.02 -10.99 10.69
CA GLU A 46 11.59 -11.05 9.34
C GLU A 46 10.88 -10.15 8.32
N ASP A 47 9.61 -9.84 8.56
CA ASP A 47 8.76 -9.06 7.68
C ASP A 47 8.62 -7.59 8.11
N PHE A 48 8.99 -7.28 9.36
CA PHE A 48 8.75 -5.98 9.98
C PHE A 48 9.17 -4.79 9.10
N ILE A 49 10.41 -4.83 8.58
CA ILE A 49 10.93 -3.74 7.74
C ILE A 49 10.10 -3.57 6.47
N LYS A 50 9.71 -4.67 5.82
CA LYS A 50 8.92 -4.61 4.58
C LYS A 50 7.50 -4.12 4.86
N VAL A 51 6.85 -4.62 5.91
CA VAL A 51 5.52 -4.14 6.32
C VAL A 51 5.57 -2.65 6.66
N TRP A 52 6.57 -2.21 7.43
CA TRP A 52 6.73 -0.80 7.79
C TRP A 52 6.89 0.10 6.56
N ARG A 53 7.69 -0.34 5.57
CA ARG A 53 7.83 0.38 4.30
C ARG A 53 6.53 0.41 3.49
N CYS A 54 5.78 -0.69 3.46
CA CYS A 54 4.47 -0.73 2.82
C CYS A 54 3.52 0.27 3.47
N LEU A 55 3.42 0.27 4.81
CA LEU A 55 2.57 1.21 5.54
C LEU A 55 2.97 2.66 5.27
N GLY A 56 4.27 2.97 5.27
CA GLY A 56 4.78 4.29 4.91
C GLY A 56 4.31 4.75 3.53
N TYR A 57 4.48 3.91 2.51
CA TYR A 57 3.99 4.21 1.15
C TYR A 57 2.47 4.37 1.12
N LEU A 58 1.73 3.41 1.68
CA LEU A 58 0.27 3.39 1.68
C LEU A 58 -0.34 4.58 2.43
N SER A 59 0.35 5.13 3.44
CA SER A 59 -0.11 6.32 4.16
C SER A 59 -0.13 7.61 3.33
N GLY A 60 0.48 7.62 2.14
CA GLY A 60 0.55 8.78 1.26
C GLY A 60 -0.18 8.62 -0.08
N VAL A 61 -0.94 7.54 -0.28
CA VAL A 61 -1.60 7.26 -1.58
C VAL A 61 -2.80 8.16 -1.87
N ASP A 62 -3.33 8.84 -0.85
CA ASP A 62 -4.41 9.82 -0.93
C ASP A 62 -3.93 11.26 -1.17
N LEU A 63 -2.60 11.47 -1.26
CA LEU A 63 -2.05 12.79 -1.54
C LEU A 63 -2.44 13.26 -2.96
N GLU A 64 -3.05 14.44 -3.03
CA GLU A 64 -3.41 15.12 -4.28
C GLU A 64 -2.38 16.20 -4.64
N ILE A 65 -2.06 16.31 -5.93
CA ILE A 65 -1.26 17.44 -6.47
C ILE A 65 -2.19 18.61 -6.77
N GLU A 66 -3.37 18.31 -7.30
CA GLU A 66 -4.46 19.25 -7.53
C GLU A 66 -5.78 18.51 -7.29
N ARG A 67 -6.89 19.25 -7.14
CA ARG A 67 -8.17 18.67 -6.73
C ARG A 67 -8.61 17.55 -7.67
N GLY A 68 -8.71 16.33 -7.14
CA GLY A 68 -9.10 15.14 -7.90
C GLY A 68 -7.98 14.51 -8.73
N VAL A 69 -6.74 14.97 -8.60
CA VAL A 69 -5.56 14.40 -9.27
C VAL A 69 -4.55 13.97 -8.21
N TYR A 70 -4.42 12.66 -8.08
CA TYR A 70 -3.54 12.04 -7.10
C TYR A 70 -2.07 12.05 -7.53
N LEU A 71 -1.18 12.14 -6.54
CA LEU A 71 0.27 12.07 -6.71
C LEU A 71 0.74 10.75 -7.32
N HIS A 72 0.12 9.65 -6.89
CA HIS A 72 0.46 8.29 -7.33
C HIS A 72 -0.61 7.74 -8.25
N SER A 73 -0.23 7.10 -9.34
CA SER A 73 -1.08 6.39 -10.30
C SER A 73 -1.11 4.89 -10.02
N ASN A 74 -2.01 4.16 -10.71
CA ASN A 74 -2.01 2.70 -10.67
C ASN A 74 -0.68 2.09 -11.16
N TYR A 75 0.02 2.78 -12.06
CA TYR A 75 1.34 2.34 -12.51
C TYR A 75 2.37 2.40 -11.36
N ASP A 76 2.36 3.47 -10.57
CA ASP A 76 3.28 3.63 -9.44
C ASP A 76 3.06 2.55 -8.37
N PHE A 77 1.80 2.18 -8.13
CA PHE A 77 1.46 1.08 -7.22
C PHE A 77 2.06 -0.24 -7.69
N ILE A 78 1.98 -0.54 -8.99
CA ILE A 78 2.50 -1.77 -9.56
C ILE A 78 4.04 -1.81 -9.49
N GLU A 79 4.72 -0.69 -9.77
CA GLU A 79 6.17 -0.61 -9.62
C GLU A 79 6.62 -0.78 -8.16
N GLU A 80 5.88 -0.22 -7.20
CA GLU A 80 6.18 -0.41 -5.79
C GLU A 80 5.93 -1.87 -5.34
N MET A 81 4.86 -2.50 -5.83
CA MET A 81 4.60 -3.93 -5.58
C MET A 81 5.74 -4.84 -6.06
N LYS A 82 6.38 -4.52 -7.19
CA LYS A 82 7.59 -5.22 -7.66
C LYS A 82 8.76 -5.02 -6.70
N THR A 83 8.96 -3.78 -6.23
CA THR A 83 10.01 -3.43 -5.26
C THR A 83 9.85 -4.21 -3.95
N PHE A 84 8.61 -4.48 -3.52
CA PHE A 84 8.31 -5.32 -2.35
C PHE A 84 8.35 -6.83 -2.64
N GLY A 85 8.41 -7.23 -3.90
CA GLY A 85 8.40 -8.64 -4.34
C GLY A 85 7.02 -9.29 -4.27
N PHE A 86 5.94 -8.50 -4.35
CA PHE A 86 4.56 -9.02 -4.36
C PHE A 86 4.15 -9.60 -5.71
N ILE A 87 4.76 -9.09 -6.77
CA ILE A 87 4.57 -9.51 -8.16
C ILE A 87 5.92 -9.54 -8.89
N GLU A 88 6.01 -10.33 -9.94
CA GLU A 88 7.20 -10.42 -10.81
C GLU A 88 7.14 -9.41 -11.96
N ASP A 89 8.29 -9.10 -12.57
CA ASP A 89 8.42 -8.18 -13.71
C ASP A 89 7.53 -8.55 -14.92
N ASN A 90 7.13 -9.81 -15.03
CA ASN A 90 6.27 -10.31 -16.11
C ASN A 90 4.78 -10.07 -15.89
N HIS A 91 4.38 -9.37 -14.81
CA HIS A 91 2.97 -9.02 -14.61
C HIS A 91 2.54 -8.05 -15.73
N LYS A 92 1.76 -8.57 -16.68
CA LYS A 92 1.26 -7.79 -17.82
C LYS A 92 0.40 -6.65 -17.29
N LEU A 93 0.95 -5.44 -17.37
CA LEU A 93 0.22 -4.18 -17.19
C LEU A 93 -0.94 -4.16 -18.19
N VAL A 94 -2.14 -4.53 -17.76
CA VAL A 94 -3.35 -4.18 -18.50
C VAL A 94 -3.49 -2.68 -18.31
N LYS A 95 -3.07 -1.91 -19.30
CA LYS A 95 -3.36 -0.47 -19.38
C LYS A 95 -4.86 -0.29 -19.46
N THR A 96 -5.54 -0.26 -18.32
CA THR A 96 -6.86 0.38 -18.25
C THR A 96 -6.58 1.87 -18.28
N ARG A 97 -6.94 2.46 -19.42
CA ARG A 97 -6.99 3.90 -19.65
C ARG A 97 -7.92 4.50 -18.60
N ASP A 98 -7.39 5.34 -17.73
CA ASP A 98 -8.19 6.30 -16.94
C ASP A 98 -8.90 7.28 -17.90
#